data_AF-A0A2D9D6E8-F1
#
_entry.id   AF-A0A2D9D6E8-F1
#
_cell.length_a   1.000
_cell.length_b   1.000
_cell.length_c   1.000
_cell.angle_alpha   90.00
_cell.angle_beta   90.00
_cell.angle_gamma   90.00
#
_symmetry.space_group_name_H-M   'P 1'
#
loop_
_entity.id
_entity.type
_entity.pdbx_description
1 polymer ?
#
loop_
_entity_poly.entity_id
_entity_poly.type
_entity_poly.pdbx_seq_one_letter_code
_entity_poly.pdbx_strand_id
1 'polypeptide(L)'
;ILDNNFVLLRESKDLFSPLAMIHYHRYKNMNEVNEYIDLNKDFIQVKVGDANGFTPFGISQNPSLSDFADKIDTMKWLLSIK
;
A
#
# COMPACT_ATOMS: atom_id res chain seq x y z
N ILE A 1 2.45 -22.14 -3.82
CA ILE A 1 3.15 -21.05 -4.54
C ILE A 1 2.86 -21.25 -6.02
N LEU A 2 2.34 -20.22 -6.68
CA LEU A 2 2.13 -20.21 -8.13
C LEU A 2 3.26 -19.43 -8.78
N ASP A 3 3.77 -19.90 -9.92
CA ASP A 3 4.90 -19.29 -10.63
C ASP A 3 4.50 -19.07 -12.11
N ASN A 4 4.83 -17.90 -12.66
CA ASN A 4 4.62 -17.56 -14.07
C ASN A 4 5.93 -17.26 -14.82
N ASN A 5 7.08 -17.70 -14.29
CA ASN A 5 8.45 -17.43 -14.74
C ASN A 5 8.95 -15.99 -14.55
N PHE A 6 8.11 -15.07 -14.06
CA PHE A 6 8.48 -13.68 -13.77
C PHE A 6 8.19 -13.26 -12.32
N VAL A 7 7.12 -13.82 -11.73
CA VAL A 7 6.63 -13.50 -10.40
C VAL A 7 6.10 -14.75 -9.71
N LEU A 8 6.38 -14.86 -8.42
CA LEU A 8 5.87 -15.89 -7.53
C LEU A 8 4.67 -15.35 -6.74
N LEU A 9 3.51 -16.00 -6.83
CA LEU A 9 2.40 -15.72 -5.94
C LEU A 9 2.46 -16.63 -4.72
N ARG A 10 2.42 -16.01 -3.54
CA ARG A 10 2.41 -16.72 -2.25
C ARG A 10 1.26 -16.22 -1.40
N GLU A 11 0.47 -17.17 -0.88
CA GLU A 11 -0.48 -16.85 0.17
C GLU A 11 0.29 -16.57 1.47
N SER A 12 0.27 -15.32 1.94
CA SER A 12 0.93 -14.89 3.18
C SER A 12 0.22 -13.68 3.78
N LYS A 13 0.33 -13.53 5.10
CA LYS A 13 -0.10 -12.31 5.83
C LYS A 13 1.05 -11.32 6.03
N ASP A 14 2.26 -11.64 5.58
CA ASP A 14 3.40 -10.74 5.70
C ASP A 14 3.26 -9.56 4.72
N LEU A 15 3.50 -8.35 5.22
CA LEU A 15 3.37 -7.13 4.41
C LEU A 15 4.47 -7.01 3.33
N PHE A 16 5.70 -7.40 3.68
CA PHE A 16 6.85 -7.28 2.79
C PHE A 16 7.07 -8.58 2.03
N SER A 17 7.11 -8.48 0.70
CA SER A 17 7.46 -9.61 -0.16
C SER A 17 8.93 -9.57 -0.57
N PRO A 18 9.59 -10.74 -0.67
CA PRO A 18 10.90 -10.84 -1.31
C PRO A 18 10.86 -10.42 -2.79
N LEU A 19 12.04 -10.28 -3.39
CA LEU A 19 12.18 -9.97 -4.82
C LEU A 19 11.41 -11.00 -5.68
N ALA A 20 10.74 -10.51 -6.73
CA ALA A 20 9.93 -11.31 -7.64
C ALA A 20 8.79 -12.11 -6.97
N MET A 21 8.27 -11.65 -5.83
CA MET A 21 7.15 -12.28 -5.13
C MET A 21 6.02 -11.29 -4.86
N ILE A 22 4.79 -11.76 -5.04
CA ILE A 22 3.57 -11.06 -4.65
C ILE A 22 2.90 -11.88 -3.55
N HIS A 23 2.71 -11.25 -2.40
CA HIS A 23 1.88 -11.81 -1.34
C HIS A 23 0.41 -11.50 -1.61
N TYR A 24 -0.44 -12.50 -1.42
CA TYR A 24 -1.89 -12.30 -1.37
C TYR A 24 -2.44 -12.97 -0.10
N HIS A 25 -3.57 -12.48 0.41
CA HIS A 25 -4.36 -13.21 1.38
C HIS A 25 -5.81 -13.27 0.92
N ARG A 26 -6.55 -14.25 1.43
CA ARG A 26 -8.01 -14.29 1.31
C ARG A 26 -8.62 -13.69 2.57
N TYR A 27 -9.69 -12.93 2.38
CA TYR A 27 -10.50 -12.36 3.45
C TYR A 27 -11.96 -12.76 3.25
N LYS A 28 -12.76 -12.83 4.32
CA LYS A 28 -14.19 -13.15 4.22
C LYS A 28 -15.08 -11.90 4.10
N ASN A 29 -14.61 -10.77 4.60
CA ASN A 29 -15.35 -9.52 4.63
C ASN A 29 -14.39 -8.32 4.71
N MET A 30 -14.91 -7.12 4.46
CA MET A 30 -14.11 -5.89 4.45
C MET A 30 -13.57 -5.47 5.83
N ASN A 31 -14.16 -5.94 6.93
CA ASN A 31 -13.63 -5.60 8.27
C ASN A 31 -12.25 -6.23 8.46
N GLU A 32 -12.04 -7.47 8.01
CA GLU A 32 -10.72 -8.13 8.04
C GLU A 32 -9.66 -7.33 7.25
N VAL A 33 -10.05 -6.74 6.11
CA VAL A 33 -9.17 -5.91 5.29
C VAL A 33 -8.81 -4.61 6.02
N ASN A 34 -9.81 -3.94 6.62
CA ASN A 34 -9.59 -2.70 7.35
C ASN A 34 -8.72 -2.91 8.59
N GLU A 35 -8.96 -3.97 9.36
CA GLU A 35 -8.14 -4.32 10.52
C GLU A 35 -6.68 -4.60 10.14
N TYR A 36 -6.46 -5.32 9.03
CA TYR A 36 -5.11 -5.58 8.53
C TYR A 36 -4.40 -4.29 8.10
N ILE A 37 -5.10 -3.40 7.41
CA ILE A 37 -4.56 -2.11 6.97
C ILE A 37 -4.22 -1.24 8.18
N ASP A 38 -5.11 -1.17 9.17
CA ASP A 38 -4.91 -0.35 10.37
C ASP A 38 -3.74 -0.85 11.21
N LEU A 39 -3.58 -2.17 11.35
CA LEU A 39 -2.45 -2.78 12.04
C LEU A 39 -1.10 -2.45 11.37
N ASN A 40 -1.09 -2.31 10.05
CA ASN A 40 0.11 -2.10 9.24
C ASN A 40 0.23 -0.66 8.70
N LYS A 41 -0.59 0.27 9.18
CA LYS A 41 -0.78 1.61 8.59
C LYS A 41 0.51 2.43 8.45
N ASP A 42 1.48 2.19 9.33
CA ASP A 42 2.75 2.92 9.37
C ASP A 42 3.72 2.45 8.28
N PHE A 43 3.45 1.28 7.70
CA PHE A 43 4.23 0.68 6.62
C PHE A 43 3.50 0.70 5.27
N ILE A 44 2.23 1.11 5.25
CA ILE A 44 1.40 1.19 4.04
C ILE A 44 1.34 2.64 3.56
N GLN A 45 1.88 2.87 2.36
CA GLN A 45 1.85 4.18 1.73
C GLN A 45 0.55 4.42 0.94
N VAL A 46 0.04 3.41 0.24
CA VAL A 46 -1.08 3.57 -0.69
C VAL A 46 -1.95 2.32 -0.73
N LYS A 47 -3.27 2.53 -0.89
CA LYS A 47 -4.27 1.48 -1.10
C LYS A 47 -4.82 1.64 -2.51
N VAL A 48 -4.81 0.57 -3.30
CA VAL A 48 -5.23 0.61 -4.70
C VAL A 48 -6.49 -0.21 -4.90
N GLY A 49 -7.51 0.36 -5.55
CA GLY A 49 -8.75 -0.33 -5.87
C GLY A 49 -9.91 0.63 -6.16
N ASP A 50 -11.07 0.05 -6.50
CA ASP A 50 -12.27 0.82 -6.85
C ASP A 50 -13.12 1.21 -5.61
N ALA A 51 -12.64 0.86 -4.41
CA ALA A 51 -13.31 1.23 -3.17
C ALA A 51 -13.12 2.73 -2.85
N ASN A 52 -14.09 3.30 -2.15
CA ASN A 52 -14.06 4.72 -1.83
C ASN A 52 -12.85 5.08 -0.95
N GLY A 53 -12.10 6.12 -1.34
CA GLY A 53 -10.86 6.52 -0.67
C GLY A 53 -9.62 5.67 -1.00
N PHE A 54 -9.68 4.84 -2.05
CA PHE A 54 -8.53 4.11 -2.60
C PHE A 54 -8.04 4.82 -3.85
N THR A 55 -6.75 4.70 -4.15
CA THR A 55 -6.16 5.15 -5.41
C THR A 55 -6.62 4.24 -6.54
N PRO A 56 -7.06 4.79 -7.70
CA PRO A 56 -7.44 3.96 -8.84
C PRO A 56 -6.30 3.09 -9.36
N PHE A 57 -6.64 1.97 -9.99
CA PHE A 57 -5.66 1.11 -10.65
C PHE A 57 -4.84 1.88 -11.70
N GLY A 58 -3.55 1.56 -11.80
CA GLY A 58 -2.62 2.19 -12.74
C GLY A 58 -2.04 3.54 -12.29
N ILE A 59 -2.52 4.11 -11.18
CA ILE A 59 -2.10 5.46 -10.74
C ILE A 59 -1.09 5.43 -9.58
N SER A 60 -1.01 4.34 -8.81
CA SER A 60 -0.19 4.29 -7.57
C SER A 60 1.31 4.53 -7.75
N GLN A 61 1.85 4.36 -8.96
CA GLN A 61 3.25 4.65 -9.29
C GLN A 61 3.44 6.02 -9.98
N ASN A 62 2.41 6.87 -9.95
CA ASN A 62 2.42 8.22 -10.50
C ASN A 62 2.05 9.24 -9.39
N PRO A 63 2.85 9.36 -8.31
CA PRO A 63 2.56 10.30 -7.24
C PRO A 63 2.63 11.74 -7.76
N SER A 64 1.72 12.59 -7.28
CA SER A 64 1.80 14.04 -7.48
C SER A 64 2.85 14.67 -6.56
N LEU A 65 3.19 15.94 -6.82
CA LEU A 65 4.14 16.70 -5.99
C LEU A 65 3.73 16.81 -4.51
N SER A 66 2.45 16.61 -4.19
CA SER A 66 1.90 16.68 -2.84
C SER A 66 1.70 15.30 -2.18
N ASP A 67 1.98 14.19 -2.87
CA ASP A 67 1.75 12.84 -2.36
C ASP A 67 2.95 12.32 -1.56
N PHE A 68 3.19 12.95 -0.40
CA PHE A 68 4.28 12.59 0.50
C PHE A 68 4.01 11.24 1.21
N ALA A 69 5.00 10.36 1.20
CA ALA A 69 4.89 9.00 1.74
C ALA A 69 4.68 8.94 3.27
N ASP A 70 5.15 9.96 3.99
CA ASP A 70 5.09 10.09 5.44
C ASP A 70 3.87 10.89 5.93
N LYS A 71 3.00 11.33 5.00
CA LYS A 71 1.84 12.20 5.27
C LYS A 71 2.20 13.57 5.86
N ILE A 72 3.47 13.97 5.79
CA ILE A 72 3.94 15.28 6.26
C ILE A 72 4.08 16.19 5.04
N ASP A 73 3.36 17.30 5.06
CA ASP A 73 3.60 18.38 4.10
C ASP A 73 4.95 19.03 4.42
N THR A 74 5.97 18.61 3.66
CA THR A 74 7.36 19.05 3.85
C THR A 74 7.47 20.57 3.68
N MET A 75 6.70 21.18 2.77
CA MET A 75 6.72 22.63 2.55
C MET A 75 6.11 23.36 3.75
N LYS A 76 5.01 22.85 4.29
CA LYS A 76 4.43 23.38 5.53
C LYS A 76 5.38 23.27 6.72
N TRP A 77 6.07 22.14 6.85
CA TRP A 77 7.06 21.95 7.90
C TRP A 77 8.23 22.94 7.77
N LEU A 78 8.81 23.09 6.57
CA LEU A 78 9.89 24.04 6.29
C LEU A 78 9.50 25.50 6.59
N LEU A 79 8.23 25.87 6.42
CA LEU A 79 7.73 27.20 6.77
C LEU A 79 7.52 27.41 8.28
N SER A 80 7.33 26.34 9.06
CA SER A 80 7.09 26.40 10.50
C SER A 80 8.37 26.49 11.36
N ILE A 81 9.53 26.16 10.80
CA ILE A 81 10.84 26.26 11.46
C ILE A 81 11.43 27.69 11.40
N LYS A 82 10.62 28.68 11.01
CA LYS A 82 11.01 30.08 10.87
C LYS A 82 10.53 30.93 12.05
#